data_AF-A0A2V9XZ54-F1
#
_entry.id   AF-A0A2V9XZ54-F1
#
_cell.length_a   1.000
_cell.length_b   1.000
_cell.length_c   1.000
_cell.angle_alpha   90.00
_cell.angle_beta   90.00
_cell.angle_gamma   90.00
#
_symmetry.space_group_name_H-M   'P 1'
#
loop_
_entity.id
_entity.type
_entity.pdbx_description
1 polymer ?
#
loop_
_entity_poly.entity_id
_entity_poly.type
_entity_poly.pdbx_seq_one_letter_code
_entity_poly.pdbx_strand_id
1 'polypeptide(L)'
;MRKLLLILSFAVACLSYGNAQTTRHASHMVPTGKGWGVQAPEGMAPPNVQPRTVTTGNGINYHGGPVMSGNPVNVYFIWYGNWINGPKPSDSQATVNLINALFGGSGGIGNSGYFKINTTYGDSTQNVSGNISVAGSTTDSYSQGKRLRDSGVKAVVSNAISSGRLPNSTNGVYFVLTSSDVRETSGFCSQYCGWHTHATILSSDIKYAFVGNPDRCPSACEMQTVSPNGDSGADGMASIMAHESEEAATDPDLNAWYDTSGQENADKCAWKFGPTTGSIGNGAYNETFGTHHWLIQMNWENSRGGGCDQTLGGTFYNQ
;
A
#
# COMPACT_ATOMS: atom_id res chain seq x y z
N MET A 1 -19.10 -41.26 84.67
CA MET A 1 -19.96 -41.59 83.50
C MET A 1 -20.40 -40.28 82.86
N ARG A 2 -20.25 -40.11 81.53
CA ARG A 2 -20.30 -38.83 80.76
C ARG A 2 -19.02 -37.97 80.91
N LYS A 3 -18.52 -37.21 79.95
CA LYS A 3 -18.66 -37.02 78.49
C LYS A 3 -17.39 -36.22 78.11
N LEU A 4 -16.54 -36.73 77.21
CA LEU A 4 -16.25 -36.17 75.89
C LEU A 4 -15.70 -34.72 75.86
N LEU A 5 -14.47 -34.53 75.38
CA LEU A 5 -14.14 -33.54 74.35
C LEU A 5 -12.75 -33.87 73.77
N LEU A 6 -12.73 -34.45 72.56
CA LEU A 6 -11.54 -34.48 71.70
C LEU A 6 -11.37 -33.10 71.06
N ILE A 7 -10.18 -32.52 71.16
CA ILE A 7 -9.81 -31.32 70.42
C ILE A 7 -8.97 -31.77 69.21
N LEU A 8 -9.52 -31.54 68.02
CA LEU A 8 -8.91 -31.81 66.72
C LEU A 8 -8.15 -30.54 66.29
N SER A 9 -6.83 -30.62 66.15
CA SER A 9 -5.98 -29.51 65.70
C SER A 9 -5.94 -29.48 64.16
N PHE A 10 -6.55 -28.46 63.56
CA PHE A 10 -6.42 -28.17 62.12
C PHE A 10 -5.16 -27.33 61.87
N ALA A 11 -4.19 -27.88 61.13
CA ALA A 11 -3.06 -27.13 60.59
C ALA A 11 -3.37 -26.74 59.13
N VAL A 12 -3.50 -25.44 58.86
CA VAL A 12 -3.69 -24.89 57.50
C VAL A 12 -2.32 -24.64 56.89
N ALA A 13 -2.00 -25.35 55.81
CA ALA A 13 -0.84 -25.09 54.97
C ALA A 13 -1.20 -24.02 53.92
N CYS A 14 -0.59 -22.84 54.00
CA CYS A 14 -0.65 -21.84 52.95
C CYS A 14 0.24 -22.27 51.76
N LEU A 15 -0.38 -22.78 50.70
CA LEU A 15 0.25 -22.93 49.39
C LEU A 15 0.26 -21.56 48.68
N SER A 16 1.43 -20.94 48.59
CA SER A 16 1.66 -19.80 47.71
C SER A 16 1.69 -20.25 46.25
N TYR A 17 0.63 -19.98 45.51
CA TYR A 17 0.65 -20.09 44.05
C TYR A 17 1.45 -18.92 43.48
N GLY A 18 2.69 -19.20 43.06
CA GLY A 18 3.41 -18.32 42.15
C GLY A 18 2.74 -18.37 40.79
N ASN A 19 2.01 -17.30 40.43
CA ASN A 19 1.59 -17.10 39.05
C ASN A 19 2.87 -16.87 38.23
N ALA A 20 3.30 -17.90 37.49
CA ALA A 20 4.17 -17.71 36.35
C ALA A 20 3.36 -16.92 35.31
N GLN A 21 3.43 -15.60 35.38
CA GLN A 21 3.03 -14.75 34.26
C GLN A 21 4.00 -15.07 33.12
N THR A 22 3.59 -15.94 32.22
CA THR A 22 4.15 -15.97 30.86
C THR A 22 3.99 -14.56 30.32
N THR A 23 5.10 -13.83 30.22
CA THR A 23 5.17 -12.61 29.44
C THR A 23 4.76 -12.98 28.02
N ARG A 24 3.51 -12.70 27.65
CA ARG A 24 3.12 -12.71 26.24
C ARG A 24 3.99 -11.65 25.59
N HIS A 25 5.01 -12.06 24.85
CA HIS A 25 5.70 -11.17 23.93
C HIS A 25 4.61 -10.49 23.09
N ALA A 26 4.55 -9.15 23.10
CA ALA A 26 3.73 -8.45 22.14
C ALA A 26 4.18 -8.93 20.76
N SER A 27 3.26 -9.54 20.00
CA SER A 27 3.55 -9.98 18.64
C SER A 27 3.87 -8.75 17.81
N HIS A 28 5.13 -8.62 17.36
CA HIS A 28 5.51 -7.61 16.38
C HIS A 28 4.83 -7.96 15.07
N MET A 29 4.02 -7.06 14.55
CA MET A 29 3.29 -7.23 13.29
C MET A 29 4.07 -6.53 12.17
N VAL A 30 4.18 -7.19 11.02
CA VAL A 30 4.81 -6.66 9.80
C VAL A 30 3.75 -6.55 8.69
N PRO A 31 3.87 -5.57 7.79
CA PRO A 31 2.91 -5.39 6.70
C PRO A 31 2.95 -6.57 5.73
N THR A 32 1.82 -6.77 5.05
CA THR A 32 1.72 -7.73 3.94
C THR A 32 1.71 -7.06 2.57
N GLY A 33 1.67 -5.71 2.54
CA GLY A 33 1.36 -4.91 1.36
C GLY A 33 -0.09 -5.04 0.87
N LYS A 34 -0.96 -5.72 1.62
CA LYS A 34 -2.40 -5.90 1.30
C LYS A 34 -3.32 -5.08 2.22
N GLY A 35 -2.74 -4.22 3.05
CA GLY A 35 -3.43 -3.37 4.02
C GLY A 35 -3.75 -4.01 5.37
N TRP A 36 -3.02 -5.07 5.74
CA TRP A 36 -3.03 -5.60 7.10
C TRP A 36 -1.68 -6.17 7.49
N GLY A 37 -1.40 -6.16 8.80
CA GLY A 37 -0.22 -6.78 9.38
C GLY A 37 -0.41 -8.26 9.67
N VAL A 38 0.70 -9.00 9.67
CA VAL A 38 0.81 -10.38 10.15
C VAL A 38 1.94 -10.49 11.17
N GLN A 39 1.91 -11.51 12.03
CA GLN A 39 2.99 -11.70 13.00
C GLN A 39 4.32 -11.90 12.28
N ALA A 40 5.34 -11.17 12.70
CA ALA A 40 6.70 -11.30 12.19
C ALA A 40 7.19 -12.75 12.32
N PRO A 41 7.90 -13.30 11.32
CA PRO A 41 8.54 -14.59 11.44
C PRO A 41 9.43 -14.67 12.69
N GLU A 42 9.43 -15.82 13.38
CA GLU A 42 10.26 -16.02 14.57
C GLU A 42 11.74 -15.72 14.26
N GLY A 43 12.35 -14.81 15.03
CA GLY A 43 13.76 -14.42 14.89
C GLY A 43 14.03 -13.14 14.09
N MET A 44 13.02 -12.53 13.45
CA MET A 44 13.12 -11.16 12.93
C MET A 44 12.82 -10.17 14.07
N ALA A 45 13.83 -9.85 14.87
CA ALA A 45 13.76 -8.63 15.69
C ALA A 45 13.97 -7.42 14.77
N PRO A 46 13.18 -6.34 14.88
CA PRO A 46 13.44 -5.13 14.12
C PRO A 46 14.87 -4.66 14.43
N PRO A 47 15.72 -4.45 13.41
CA PRO A 47 17.03 -3.85 13.60
C PRO A 47 16.93 -2.57 14.42
N ASN A 48 17.76 -2.42 15.46
CA ASN A 48 17.93 -1.15 16.16
C ASN A 48 18.80 -0.22 15.31
N VAL A 49 18.27 0.20 14.16
CA VAL A 49 18.92 1.13 13.24
C VAL A 49 18.24 2.48 13.39
N GLN A 50 19.01 3.48 13.81
CA GLN A 50 18.51 4.85 13.86
C GLN A 50 18.34 5.36 12.42
N PRO A 51 17.13 5.78 12.02
CA PRO A 51 16.93 6.36 10.70
C PRO A 51 17.76 7.65 10.56
N ARG A 52 18.18 7.99 9.32
CA ARG A 52 18.67 9.35 9.01
C ARG A 52 17.52 10.36 8.88
N THR A 53 16.28 9.85 8.95
CA THR A 53 15.01 10.50 8.68
C THR A 53 14.58 11.50 9.76
N VAL A 54 13.66 12.38 9.35
CA VAL A 54 13.31 13.63 10.02
C VAL A 54 12.56 13.44 11.35
N THR A 55 11.77 12.37 11.55
CA THR A 55 11.07 12.13 12.83
C THR A 55 10.54 10.69 12.92
N THR A 56 10.63 10.04 14.10
CA THR A 56 9.87 8.83 14.47
C THR A 56 8.89 9.16 15.59
N GLY A 57 7.90 8.30 15.84
CA GLY A 57 6.95 8.51 16.95
C GLY A 57 5.75 9.40 16.61
N ASN A 58 5.49 9.65 15.33
CA ASN A 58 4.29 10.33 14.82
C ASN A 58 3.27 9.32 14.27
N GLY A 59 3.11 8.18 14.93
CA GLY A 59 2.16 7.13 14.54
C GLY A 59 2.71 6.01 13.64
N ILE A 60 3.81 6.26 12.90
CA ILE A 60 4.55 5.24 12.13
C ILE A 60 6.03 5.28 12.53
N ASN A 61 6.66 4.12 12.67
CA ASN A 61 8.06 3.98 13.07
C ASN A 61 8.90 3.30 12.00
N TYR A 62 10.20 3.58 12.03
CA TYR A 62 11.18 2.95 11.16
C TYR A 62 11.63 1.59 11.74
N HIS A 63 11.72 0.57 10.90
CA HIS A 63 12.11 -0.80 11.27
C HIS A 63 13.36 -1.30 10.53
N GLY A 64 14.14 -0.39 9.92
CA GLY A 64 15.48 -0.71 9.41
C GLY A 64 15.56 -1.07 7.92
N GLY A 65 14.42 -1.18 7.24
CA GLY A 65 14.32 -1.42 5.79
C GLY A 65 14.79 -0.26 4.91
N PRO A 66 14.99 -0.50 3.60
CA PRO A 66 15.29 0.57 2.65
C PRO A 66 14.04 1.40 2.32
N VAL A 67 14.23 2.59 1.75
CA VAL A 67 13.16 3.34 1.08
C VAL A 67 13.49 3.58 -0.40
N MET A 68 12.48 3.87 -1.22
CA MET A 68 12.71 4.28 -2.61
C MET A 68 12.99 5.78 -2.70
N SER A 69 14.20 6.10 -3.12
CA SER A 69 14.74 7.46 -3.00
C SER A 69 15.33 7.97 -4.32
N GLY A 70 15.08 7.25 -5.41
CA GLY A 70 15.29 7.77 -6.76
C GLY A 70 14.52 9.05 -7.00
N ASN A 71 15.05 9.91 -7.86
CA ASN A 71 14.42 11.17 -8.24
C ASN A 71 14.40 11.31 -9.77
N PRO A 72 13.35 10.82 -10.45
CA PRO A 72 12.16 10.16 -9.89
C PRO A 72 12.39 8.70 -9.47
N VAL A 73 11.50 8.16 -8.63
CA VAL A 73 11.23 6.72 -8.55
C VAL A 73 10.53 6.32 -9.85
N ASN A 74 11.04 5.28 -10.54
CA ASN A 74 10.48 4.87 -11.82
C ASN A 74 9.28 3.96 -11.64
N VAL A 75 8.22 4.21 -12.38
CA VAL A 75 7.06 3.31 -12.49
C VAL A 75 7.06 2.63 -13.85
N TYR A 76 6.83 1.32 -13.86
CA TYR A 76 6.69 0.55 -15.09
C TYR A 76 5.32 -0.10 -15.16
N PHE A 77 4.53 0.23 -16.17
CA PHE A 77 3.19 -0.35 -16.34
C PHE A 77 3.23 -1.63 -17.17
N ILE A 78 2.54 -2.65 -16.69
CA ILE A 78 2.21 -3.87 -17.44
C ILE A 78 0.69 -3.92 -17.57
N TRP A 79 0.20 -3.44 -18.71
CA TRP A 79 -1.21 -3.45 -19.07
C TRP A 79 -1.64 -4.89 -19.39
N TYR A 80 -2.14 -5.59 -18.37
CA TYR A 80 -2.50 -7.00 -18.45
C TYR A 80 -3.97 -7.19 -18.84
N GLY A 81 -4.20 -7.84 -19.97
CA GLY A 81 -5.54 -8.12 -20.50
C GLY A 81 -5.91 -7.25 -21.69
N ASN A 82 -7.19 -6.86 -21.82
CA ASN A 82 -7.71 -6.15 -22.98
C ASN A 82 -8.13 -4.73 -22.60
N TRP A 83 -7.26 -3.77 -22.87
CA TRP A 83 -7.43 -2.33 -22.57
C TRP A 83 -7.93 -1.50 -23.76
N ILE A 84 -8.46 -2.16 -24.80
CA ILE A 84 -8.98 -1.47 -25.98
C ILE A 84 -10.46 -1.77 -26.17
N ASN A 85 -10.85 -3.04 -26.04
CA ASN A 85 -12.21 -3.52 -26.28
C ASN A 85 -12.62 -4.54 -25.21
N GLY A 86 -12.31 -4.29 -23.94
CA GLY A 86 -12.76 -5.15 -22.85
C GLY A 86 -14.27 -5.00 -22.59
N PRO A 87 -14.84 -5.80 -21.68
CA PRO A 87 -16.29 -5.82 -21.46
C PRO A 87 -16.82 -4.62 -20.67
N LYS A 88 -15.97 -3.77 -20.09
CA LYS A 88 -16.39 -2.58 -19.32
C LYS A 88 -15.92 -1.28 -19.98
N PRO A 89 -16.60 -0.15 -19.75
CA PRO A 89 -16.24 1.14 -20.35
C PRO A 89 -14.79 1.56 -20.08
N SER A 90 -14.26 1.27 -18.89
CA SER A 90 -12.87 1.55 -18.50
C SER A 90 -11.85 0.55 -19.06
N ASP A 91 -12.25 -0.43 -19.87
CA ASP A 91 -11.30 -1.25 -20.62
C ASP A 91 -10.91 -0.57 -21.94
N SER A 92 -10.43 0.67 -21.82
CA SER A 92 -10.29 1.59 -22.95
C SER A 92 -8.94 2.32 -22.99
N GLN A 93 -8.64 2.88 -24.15
CA GLN A 93 -7.47 3.76 -24.31
C GLN A 93 -7.60 5.06 -23.50
N ALA A 94 -8.82 5.50 -23.17
CA ALA A 94 -9.03 6.67 -22.32
C ALA A 94 -8.48 6.41 -20.91
N THR A 95 -8.75 5.23 -20.34
CA THR A 95 -8.21 4.76 -19.07
C THR A 95 -6.68 4.71 -19.09
N VAL A 96 -6.10 4.12 -20.15
CA VAL A 96 -4.64 4.07 -20.34
C VAL A 96 -4.04 5.48 -20.36
N ASN A 97 -4.67 6.43 -21.05
CA ASN A 97 -4.20 7.81 -21.12
C ASN A 97 -4.30 8.53 -19.77
N LEU A 98 -5.41 8.35 -19.05
CA LEU A 98 -5.65 8.93 -17.73
C LEU A 98 -4.60 8.47 -16.71
N ILE A 99 -4.35 7.17 -16.63
CA ILE A 99 -3.35 6.61 -15.70
C ILE A 99 -1.91 7.00 -16.09
N ASN A 100 -1.60 7.09 -17.39
CA ASN A 100 -0.31 7.63 -17.82
C ASN A 100 -0.16 9.12 -17.46
N ALA A 101 -1.24 9.91 -17.53
CA ALA A 101 -1.21 11.31 -17.12
C ALA A 101 -1.02 11.45 -15.60
N LEU A 102 -1.66 10.59 -14.80
CA LEU A 102 -1.48 10.53 -13.35
C LEU A 102 -0.01 10.37 -12.95
N PHE A 103 0.73 9.47 -13.60
CA PHE A 103 2.16 9.26 -13.33
C PHE A 103 3.08 9.98 -14.35
N GLY A 104 2.55 10.98 -15.05
CA GLY A 104 3.34 11.75 -16.02
C GLY A 104 4.50 12.47 -15.35
N GLY A 105 5.66 12.52 -16.02
CA GLY A 105 6.86 13.19 -15.48
C GLY A 105 6.73 14.71 -15.30
N SER A 106 5.64 15.31 -15.79
CA SER A 106 5.26 16.69 -15.54
C SER A 106 3.75 16.77 -15.36
N GLY A 107 3.29 17.49 -14.33
CA GLY A 107 1.88 17.63 -14.02
C GLY A 107 1.20 16.36 -13.49
N GLY A 108 1.95 15.27 -13.27
CA GLY A 108 1.45 14.08 -12.58
C GLY A 108 1.48 14.22 -11.05
N ILE A 109 1.22 13.09 -10.37
CA ILE A 109 1.27 12.93 -8.92
C ILE A 109 2.70 13.13 -8.39
N GLY A 110 3.73 12.77 -9.16
CA GLY A 110 5.12 12.98 -8.79
C GLY A 110 5.46 14.45 -8.57
N ASN A 111 6.21 14.75 -7.49
CA ASN A 111 6.63 16.09 -7.10
C ASN A 111 5.47 17.05 -6.73
N SER A 112 4.22 16.57 -6.71
CA SER A 112 3.06 17.28 -6.17
C SER A 112 3.17 17.50 -4.66
N GLY A 113 2.32 18.36 -4.11
CA GLY A 113 2.20 18.51 -2.66
C GLY A 113 1.79 17.20 -1.97
N TYR A 114 0.87 16.45 -2.60
CA TYR A 114 0.43 15.13 -2.17
C TYR A 114 1.59 14.14 -2.06
N PHE A 115 2.30 13.83 -3.16
CA PHE A 115 3.34 12.80 -3.12
C PHE A 115 4.60 13.23 -2.33
N LYS A 116 4.75 14.54 -2.07
CA LYS A 116 5.77 15.07 -1.16
C LYS A 116 5.53 14.72 0.30
N ILE A 117 4.34 14.26 0.70
CA ILE A 117 4.11 13.67 2.03
C ILE A 117 5.14 12.56 2.30
N ASN A 118 5.48 11.77 1.28
CA ASN A 118 6.46 10.69 1.41
C ASN A 118 7.87 11.19 1.78
N THR A 119 8.21 12.46 1.57
CA THR A 119 9.52 13.03 1.99
C THR A 119 9.72 13.05 3.51
N THR A 120 8.65 12.80 4.28
CA THR A 120 8.68 12.60 5.73
C THR A 120 9.21 11.21 6.15
N TYR A 121 9.45 10.33 5.17
CA TYR A 121 9.99 8.98 5.33
C TYR A 121 11.38 8.87 4.68
N GLY A 122 12.18 7.93 5.17
CA GLY A 122 13.59 7.80 4.80
C GLY A 122 14.26 6.64 5.50
N ASP A 123 15.45 6.24 5.03
CA ASP A 123 16.24 5.19 5.65
C ASP A 123 17.53 5.75 6.28
N SER A 124 18.49 4.87 6.57
CA SER A 124 19.81 5.26 7.11
C SER A 124 20.67 6.08 6.13
N THR A 125 20.28 6.17 4.85
CA THR A 125 21.04 6.82 3.78
C THR A 125 20.36 8.10 3.29
N GLN A 126 19.06 8.06 2.97
CA GLN A 126 18.34 9.18 2.37
C GLN A 126 16.82 9.08 2.56
N ASN A 127 16.13 10.20 2.31
CA ASN A 127 14.67 10.26 2.33
C ASN A 127 14.09 9.85 0.97
N VAL A 128 12.81 9.47 0.97
CA VAL A 128 12.03 9.40 -0.26
C VAL A 128 12.04 10.78 -0.92
N SER A 129 12.21 10.82 -2.25
CA SER A 129 12.39 12.08 -2.98
C SER A 129 11.11 12.92 -3.11
N GLY A 130 9.94 12.29 -2.90
CA GLY A 130 8.64 12.88 -3.21
C GLY A 130 8.38 12.99 -4.72
N ASN A 131 9.17 12.32 -5.56
CA ASN A 131 9.02 12.32 -7.01
C ASN A 131 8.93 10.89 -7.57
N ILE A 132 7.89 10.64 -8.36
CA ILE A 132 7.60 9.35 -8.99
C ILE A 132 7.05 9.61 -10.39
N SER A 133 7.46 8.80 -11.37
CA SER A 133 6.99 8.96 -12.74
C SER A 133 7.06 7.68 -13.54
N VAL A 134 6.16 7.54 -14.51
CA VAL A 134 6.23 6.46 -15.50
C VAL A 134 7.51 6.58 -16.33
N ALA A 135 8.26 5.48 -16.39
CA ALA A 135 9.50 5.37 -17.14
C ALA A 135 9.39 4.39 -18.33
N GLY A 136 8.35 3.57 -18.35
CA GLY A 136 8.07 2.66 -19.45
C GLY A 136 6.79 1.87 -19.24
N SER A 137 6.30 1.26 -20.31
CA SER A 137 5.12 0.40 -20.23
C SER A 137 5.19 -0.72 -21.25
N THR A 138 4.50 -1.82 -20.99
CA THR A 138 4.27 -2.90 -21.94
C THR A 138 2.85 -3.43 -21.81
N THR A 139 2.41 -4.21 -22.80
CA THR A 139 1.14 -4.93 -22.76
C THR A 139 1.40 -6.41 -22.53
N ASP A 140 0.48 -7.08 -21.85
CA ASP A 140 0.48 -8.52 -21.66
C ASP A 140 -0.92 -9.07 -21.97
N SER A 141 -1.05 -9.75 -23.11
CA SER A 141 -2.33 -10.27 -23.59
C SER A 141 -2.69 -11.60 -22.91
N TYR A 142 -2.90 -11.57 -21.60
CA TYR A 142 -3.33 -12.70 -20.78
C TYR A 142 -2.32 -13.87 -20.73
N SER A 143 -1.01 -13.59 -20.58
CA SER A 143 0.04 -14.62 -20.56
C SER A 143 -0.13 -15.66 -19.44
N GLN A 144 -0.87 -15.33 -18.39
CA GLN A 144 -1.24 -16.23 -17.29
C GLN A 144 -2.75 -16.54 -17.25
N GLY A 145 -3.47 -16.24 -18.33
CA GLY A 145 -4.93 -16.39 -18.45
C GLY A 145 -5.74 -15.33 -17.70
N LYS A 146 -7.07 -15.43 -17.77
CA LYS A 146 -8.00 -14.47 -17.10
C LYS A 146 -8.18 -14.73 -15.60
N ARG A 147 -7.51 -15.74 -15.04
CA ARG A 147 -7.57 -16.09 -13.62
C ARG A 147 -6.17 -15.98 -13.03
N LEU A 148 -5.86 -14.84 -12.43
CA LEU A 148 -4.58 -14.59 -11.80
C LEU A 148 -4.58 -15.02 -10.34
N ARG A 149 -3.38 -15.37 -9.88
CA ARG A 149 -3.01 -15.50 -8.46
C ARG A 149 -1.80 -14.58 -8.23
N ASP A 150 -1.44 -14.31 -6.99
CA ASP A 150 -0.24 -13.51 -6.68
C ASP A 150 1.03 -14.04 -7.36
N SER A 151 1.18 -15.37 -7.43
CA SER A 151 2.29 -16.01 -8.16
C SER A 151 2.25 -15.74 -9.67
N GLY A 152 1.06 -15.60 -10.25
CA GLY A 152 0.86 -15.22 -11.65
C GLY A 152 1.24 -13.76 -11.90
N VAL A 153 0.90 -12.85 -10.97
CA VAL A 153 1.33 -11.45 -11.02
C VAL A 153 2.86 -11.37 -11.03
N LYS A 154 3.54 -12.09 -10.13
CA LYS A 154 5.01 -12.20 -10.13
C LYS A 154 5.55 -12.73 -11.45
N ALA A 155 4.91 -13.74 -12.04
CA ALA A 155 5.32 -14.31 -13.32
C ALA A 155 5.17 -13.30 -14.48
N VAL A 156 4.11 -12.48 -14.48
CA VAL A 156 3.91 -11.39 -15.46
C VAL A 156 5.06 -10.38 -15.40
N VAL A 157 5.42 -9.93 -14.19
CA VAL A 157 6.56 -9.01 -13.99
C VAL A 157 7.87 -9.67 -14.44
N SER A 158 8.11 -10.91 -14.01
CA SER A 158 9.31 -11.66 -14.37
C SER A 158 9.47 -11.83 -15.89
N ASN A 159 8.37 -12.10 -16.58
CA ASN A 159 8.34 -12.25 -18.04
C ASN A 159 8.56 -10.91 -18.77
N ALA A 160 8.02 -9.80 -18.26
CA ALA A 160 8.24 -8.49 -18.87
C ALA A 160 9.71 -8.07 -18.80
N ILE A 161 10.39 -8.36 -17.68
CA ILE A 161 11.81 -8.06 -17.48
C ILE A 161 12.69 -9.04 -18.29
N SER A 162 12.49 -10.35 -18.14
CA SER A 162 13.34 -11.36 -18.80
C SER A 162 13.24 -11.34 -20.32
N SER A 163 12.10 -10.91 -20.88
CA SER A 163 11.95 -10.74 -22.33
C SER A 163 12.48 -9.39 -22.85
N GLY A 164 13.04 -8.54 -21.99
CA GLY A 164 13.56 -7.22 -22.35
C GLY A 164 12.49 -6.18 -22.72
N ARG A 165 11.21 -6.44 -22.43
CA ARG A 165 10.12 -5.47 -22.68
C ARG A 165 10.14 -4.33 -21.66
N LEU A 166 10.63 -4.60 -20.46
CA LEU A 166 10.90 -3.63 -19.41
C LEU A 166 12.32 -3.86 -18.86
N PRO A 167 13.01 -2.83 -18.33
CA PRO A 167 14.35 -2.99 -17.76
C PRO A 167 14.32 -3.83 -16.48
N ASN A 168 15.47 -4.31 -16.01
CA ASN A 168 15.67 -4.86 -14.67
C ASN A 168 16.14 -3.72 -13.74
N SER A 169 15.21 -3.06 -13.04
CA SER A 169 15.47 -1.85 -12.25
C SER A 169 15.11 -2.07 -10.78
N THR A 170 16.10 -1.90 -9.90
CA THR A 170 15.89 -1.90 -8.43
C THR A 170 15.37 -0.56 -7.92
N ASN A 171 15.45 0.51 -8.72
CA ASN A 171 14.83 1.82 -8.47
C ASN A 171 13.53 1.95 -9.28
N GLY A 172 12.66 0.96 -9.21
CA GLY A 172 11.33 1.09 -9.80
C GLY A 172 10.31 0.10 -9.27
N VAL A 173 9.04 0.47 -9.47
CA VAL A 173 7.86 -0.33 -9.10
C VAL A 173 7.15 -0.77 -10.38
N TYR A 174 6.96 -2.08 -10.52
CA TYR A 174 6.29 -2.67 -11.69
C TYR A 174 4.81 -2.90 -11.37
N PHE A 175 3.93 -2.10 -11.95
CA PHE A 175 2.49 -2.21 -11.75
C PHE A 175 1.89 -3.15 -12.79
N VAL A 176 1.29 -4.25 -12.34
CA VAL A 176 0.42 -5.10 -13.16
C VAL A 176 -0.99 -4.56 -13.05
N LEU A 177 -1.44 -3.91 -14.12
CA LEU A 177 -2.74 -3.26 -14.23
C LEU A 177 -3.67 -4.18 -15.04
N THR A 178 -4.68 -4.77 -14.39
CA THR A 178 -5.54 -5.75 -15.07
C THR A 178 -6.84 -5.15 -15.60
N SER A 179 -7.19 -5.47 -16.85
CA SER A 179 -8.53 -5.17 -17.39
C SER A 179 -9.63 -5.83 -16.57
N SER A 180 -10.86 -5.30 -16.65
CA SER A 180 -11.98 -5.65 -15.77
C SER A 180 -12.40 -7.12 -15.85
N ASP A 181 -12.10 -7.80 -16.96
CA ASP A 181 -12.44 -9.19 -17.20
C ASP A 181 -11.48 -10.20 -16.56
N VAL A 182 -10.33 -9.72 -16.07
CA VAL A 182 -9.37 -10.52 -15.31
C VAL A 182 -9.84 -10.67 -13.87
N ARG A 183 -9.81 -11.91 -13.38
CA ARG A 183 -10.08 -12.24 -11.98
C ARG A 183 -8.78 -12.61 -11.30
N GLU A 184 -8.21 -11.71 -10.51
CA GLU A 184 -7.26 -12.11 -9.49
C GLU A 184 -8.05 -12.85 -8.38
N THR A 185 -7.55 -14.01 -7.95
CA THR A 185 -8.31 -14.97 -7.13
C THR A 185 -7.85 -15.07 -5.69
N SER A 186 -6.81 -14.33 -5.32
CA SER A 186 -6.23 -14.33 -3.98
C SER A 186 -6.97 -13.34 -3.06
N GLY A 187 -7.61 -12.30 -3.62
CA GLY A 187 -8.44 -11.39 -2.82
C GLY A 187 -9.03 -10.16 -3.53
N PHE A 188 -8.73 -9.91 -4.80
CA PHE A 188 -9.28 -8.76 -5.52
C PHE A 188 -10.82 -8.74 -5.47
N CYS A 189 -11.41 -7.56 -5.26
CA CYS A 189 -12.85 -7.31 -5.09
C CYS A 189 -13.48 -7.83 -3.78
N SER A 190 -12.71 -8.39 -2.85
CA SER A 190 -13.26 -8.97 -1.61
C SER A 190 -12.43 -8.67 -0.36
N GLN A 191 -11.11 -8.53 -0.52
CA GLN A 191 -10.17 -8.25 0.56
C GLN A 191 -9.36 -6.99 0.27
N TYR A 192 -9.02 -6.74 -0.99
CA TYR A 192 -8.23 -5.60 -1.43
C TYR A 192 -8.59 -5.20 -2.86
N CYS A 193 -8.13 -4.02 -3.25
CA CYS A 193 -8.28 -3.48 -4.61
C CYS A 193 -6.94 -3.37 -5.35
N GLY A 194 -5.85 -3.24 -4.59
CA GLY A 194 -4.48 -3.39 -5.02
C GLY A 194 -3.65 -4.06 -3.92
N TRP A 195 -2.38 -4.27 -4.21
CA TRP A 195 -1.35 -4.55 -3.21
C TRP A 195 0.02 -4.34 -3.83
N HIS A 196 1.03 -4.13 -2.99
CA HIS A 196 2.42 -4.10 -3.41
C HIS A 196 3.25 -5.14 -2.64
N THR A 197 4.39 -5.52 -3.21
CA THR A 197 5.36 -6.42 -2.57
C THR A 197 6.69 -6.37 -3.33
N HIS A 198 7.64 -7.22 -2.93
CA HIS A 198 8.91 -7.38 -3.62
C HIS A 198 9.27 -8.86 -3.84
N ALA A 199 10.15 -9.12 -4.80
CA ALA A 199 10.72 -10.44 -5.01
C ALA A 199 12.09 -10.38 -5.68
N THR A 200 12.93 -11.37 -5.40
CA THR A 200 14.12 -11.61 -6.21
C THR A 200 13.73 -12.11 -7.60
N ILE A 201 13.99 -11.30 -8.62
CA ILE A 201 13.77 -11.59 -10.04
C ILE A 201 15.08 -11.31 -10.78
N LEU A 202 15.62 -12.31 -11.49
CA LEU A 202 16.91 -12.21 -12.18
C LEU A 202 18.05 -11.68 -11.27
N SER A 203 18.09 -12.14 -10.03
CA SER A 203 19.05 -11.75 -8.98
C SER A 203 18.95 -10.30 -8.50
N SER A 204 17.95 -9.55 -8.94
CA SER A 204 17.64 -8.20 -8.44
C SER A 204 16.45 -8.25 -7.49
N ASP A 205 16.46 -7.40 -6.48
CA ASP A 205 15.29 -7.11 -5.67
C ASP A 205 14.33 -6.18 -6.43
N ILE A 206 13.20 -6.74 -6.88
CA ILE A 206 12.21 -6.06 -7.72
C ILE A 206 10.93 -5.82 -6.93
N LYS A 207 10.51 -4.56 -6.89
CA LYS A 207 9.27 -4.10 -6.29
C LYS A 207 8.16 -4.11 -7.33
N TYR A 208 6.99 -4.63 -6.98
CA TYR A 208 5.88 -4.69 -7.91
C TYR A 208 4.54 -4.62 -7.18
N ALA A 209 3.53 -4.18 -7.91
CA ALA A 209 2.19 -4.02 -7.41
C ALA A 209 1.17 -4.64 -8.36
N PHE A 210 0.05 -5.06 -7.81
CA PHE A 210 -1.15 -5.42 -8.55
C PHE A 210 -2.18 -4.32 -8.32
N VAL A 211 -2.84 -3.85 -9.38
CA VAL A 211 -4.05 -3.04 -9.27
C VAL A 211 -5.07 -3.55 -10.27
N GLY A 212 -6.23 -3.94 -9.77
CA GLY A 212 -7.33 -4.41 -10.60
C GLY A 212 -8.24 -3.27 -11.04
N ASN A 213 -8.75 -3.33 -12.28
CA ASN A 213 -9.76 -2.39 -12.75
C ASN A 213 -11.06 -2.55 -11.92
N PRO A 214 -11.48 -1.51 -11.17
CA PRO A 214 -12.55 -1.61 -10.20
C PRO A 214 -13.94 -1.64 -10.83
N ASP A 215 -14.09 -1.39 -12.14
CA ASP A 215 -15.35 -1.61 -12.88
C ASP A 215 -15.82 -3.08 -12.85
N ARG A 216 -14.91 -3.99 -12.46
CA ARG A 216 -15.23 -5.38 -12.13
C ARG A 216 -16.12 -5.50 -10.88
N CYS A 217 -15.92 -4.62 -9.90
CA CYS A 217 -16.57 -4.61 -8.60
C CYS A 217 -16.67 -3.20 -8.01
N PRO A 218 -17.45 -2.28 -8.66
CA PRO A 218 -17.46 -0.86 -8.27
C PRO A 218 -17.83 -0.64 -6.81
N SER A 219 -18.75 -1.44 -6.27
CA SER A 219 -19.19 -1.34 -4.87
C SER A 219 -18.12 -1.68 -3.83
N ALA A 220 -17.02 -2.30 -4.25
CA ALA A 220 -15.91 -2.69 -3.36
C ALA A 220 -14.69 -1.80 -3.53
N CYS A 221 -14.42 -1.32 -4.75
CA CYS A 221 -13.16 -0.67 -5.10
C CYS A 221 -13.31 0.73 -5.72
N GLU A 222 -14.52 1.30 -5.74
CA GLU A 222 -14.76 2.69 -6.11
C GLU A 222 -15.49 3.42 -4.99
N MET A 223 -14.95 4.56 -4.57
CA MET A 223 -15.67 5.44 -3.65
C MET A 223 -16.88 6.11 -4.31
N GLN A 224 -16.82 6.30 -5.63
CA GLN A 224 -17.91 6.83 -6.44
C GLN A 224 -17.82 6.32 -7.87
N THR A 225 -18.97 6.11 -8.50
CA THR A 225 -19.08 5.71 -9.92
C THR A 225 -19.36 6.89 -10.85
N VAL A 226 -19.68 8.07 -10.30
CA VAL A 226 -19.72 9.31 -11.07
C VAL A 226 -18.32 9.89 -11.08
N SER A 227 -17.70 9.89 -12.25
CA SER A 227 -16.30 10.22 -12.44
C SER A 227 -16.09 11.71 -12.79
N PRO A 228 -15.17 12.42 -12.11
CA PRO A 228 -14.70 13.73 -12.57
C PRO A 228 -13.97 13.70 -13.93
N ASN A 229 -13.41 12.56 -14.34
CA ASN A 229 -12.69 12.41 -15.62
C ASN A 229 -13.49 11.68 -16.71
N GLY A 230 -14.76 11.34 -16.46
CA GLY A 230 -15.62 10.59 -17.38
C GLY A 230 -15.32 9.09 -17.46
N ASP A 231 -14.50 8.55 -16.56
CA ASP A 231 -14.09 7.14 -16.48
C ASP A 231 -13.88 6.75 -15.00
N SER A 232 -14.89 6.12 -14.38
CA SER A 232 -14.85 5.79 -12.95
C SER A 232 -13.88 4.65 -12.64
N GLY A 233 -13.69 3.72 -13.58
CA GLY A 233 -12.68 2.68 -13.47
C GLY A 233 -11.28 3.28 -13.40
N ALA A 234 -10.97 4.25 -14.26
CA ALA A 234 -9.70 4.99 -14.21
C ALA A 234 -9.52 5.75 -12.90
N ASP A 235 -10.55 6.42 -12.40
CA ASP A 235 -10.47 7.19 -11.15
C ASP A 235 -10.28 6.30 -9.91
N GLY A 236 -10.98 5.17 -9.86
CA GLY A 236 -10.79 4.18 -8.80
C GLY A 236 -9.38 3.59 -8.85
N MET A 237 -8.90 3.22 -10.05
CA MET A 237 -7.51 2.77 -10.23
C MET A 237 -6.51 3.84 -9.80
N ALA A 238 -6.74 5.12 -10.13
CA ALA A 238 -5.86 6.21 -9.72
C ALA A 238 -5.71 6.29 -8.19
N SER A 239 -6.84 6.17 -7.47
CA SER A 239 -6.86 6.19 -6.00
C SER A 239 -6.11 5.02 -5.38
N ILE A 240 -6.25 3.82 -5.97
CA ILE A 240 -5.54 2.61 -5.52
C ILE A 240 -4.06 2.69 -5.89
N MET A 241 -3.72 3.13 -7.10
CA MET A 241 -2.32 3.26 -7.54
C MET A 241 -1.56 4.30 -6.73
N ALA A 242 -2.21 5.39 -6.32
CA ALA A 242 -1.64 6.34 -5.37
C ALA A 242 -1.26 5.60 -4.08
N HIS A 243 -2.23 4.93 -3.43
CA HIS A 243 -2.02 4.12 -2.22
C HIS A 243 -0.81 3.18 -2.36
N GLU A 244 -0.82 2.29 -3.36
CA GLU A 244 0.25 1.31 -3.52
C GLU A 244 1.60 1.94 -3.84
N SER A 245 1.61 3.10 -4.51
CA SER A 245 2.86 3.79 -4.87
C SER A 245 3.51 4.51 -3.69
N GLU A 246 2.71 4.94 -2.72
CA GLU A 246 3.18 5.61 -1.51
C GLU A 246 3.77 4.62 -0.52
N GLU A 247 3.11 3.48 -0.35
CA GLU A 247 3.61 2.38 0.47
C GLU A 247 4.87 1.80 -0.17
N ALA A 248 4.85 1.45 -1.45
CA ALA A 248 6.06 0.95 -2.12
C ALA A 248 7.23 1.95 -2.09
N ALA A 249 6.95 3.27 -2.05
CA ALA A 249 8.01 4.27 -1.95
C ALA A 249 8.62 4.34 -0.55
N THR A 250 7.79 4.21 0.50
CA THR A 250 8.22 4.34 1.90
C THR A 250 8.64 3.02 2.52
N ASP A 251 8.12 1.90 2.05
CA ASP A 251 8.42 0.55 2.52
C ASP A 251 8.46 -0.50 1.38
N PRO A 252 9.39 -0.36 0.42
CA PRO A 252 9.49 -1.25 -0.74
C PRO A 252 9.62 -2.75 -0.42
N ASP A 253 10.21 -3.08 0.74
CA ASP A 253 10.55 -4.44 1.15
C ASP A 253 9.69 -4.93 2.33
N LEU A 254 8.63 -4.20 2.69
CA LEU A 254 7.71 -4.51 3.80
C LEU A 254 8.40 -4.65 5.17
N ASN A 255 9.48 -3.90 5.37
CA ASN A 255 10.32 -3.93 6.57
C ASN A 255 10.90 -2.55 6.97
N ALA A 256 10.40 -1.45 6.39
CA ALA A 256 10.90 -0.10 6.60
C ALA A 256 9.98 0.76 7.47
N TRP A 257 8.72 1.03 7.10
CA TRP A 257 7.90 2.04 7.76
C TRP A 257 6.45 1.58 7.99
N TYR A 258 6.17 1.16 9.22
CA TYR A 258 4.83 0.72 9.62
C TYR A 258 4.60 0.92 11.13
N ASP A 259 3.33 0.91 11.54
CA ASP A 259 2.95 0.99 12.95
C ASP A 259 2.99 -0.37 13.66
N THR A 260 2.65 -0.41 14.95
CA THR A 260 2.71 -1.66 15.74
C THR A 260 1.73 -2.74 15.28
N SER A 261 0.72 -2.38 14.47
CA SER A 261 -0.26 -3.29 13.88
C SER A 261 0.13 -3.71 12.46
N GLY A 262 1.27 -3.23 11.95
CA GLY A 262 1.71 -3.46 10.58
C GLY A 262 0.97 -2.61 9.54
N GLN A 263 0.36 -1.48 9.93
CA GLN A 263 -0.20 -0.53 8.96
C GLN A 263 0.88 0.40 8.43
N GLU A 264 0.96 0.53 7.11
CA GLU A 264 1.84 1.45 6.40
C GLU A 264 1.21 2.85 6.30
N ASN A 265 1.85 3.77 5.57
CA ASN A 265 1.41 5.16 5.50
C ASN A 265 0.05 5.35 4.82
N ALA A 266 -0.17 4.72 3.66
CA ALA A 266 -1.45 4.83 2.97
C ALA A 266 -2.56 4.05 3.71
N ASP A 267 -2.25 2.89 4.30
CA ASP A 267 -3.17 2.13 5.16
C ASP A 267 -3.86 2.96 6.26
N LYS A 268 -3.11 3.83 6.96
CA LYS A 268 -3.69 4.66 8.04
C LYS A 268 -4.75 5.64 7.53
N CYS A 269 -4.73 5.91 6.23
CA CYS A 269 -5.57 6.87 5.54
C CYS A 269 -6.46 6.22 4.47
N ALA A 270 -6.50 4.88 4.44
CA ALA A 270 -7.33 4.14 3.51
C ALA A 270 -8.79 4.60 3.61
N TRP A 271 -9.36 4.88 2.44
CA TRP A 271 -10.72 5.38 2.21
C TRP A 271 -11.06 6.71 2.89
N LYS A 272 -10.06 7.51 3.27
CA LYS A 272 -10.25 8.88 3.77
C LYS A 272 -9.84 9.87 2.68
N PHE A 273 -10.73 10.78 2.31
CA PHE A 273 -10.51 11.69 1.18
C PHE A 273 -10.32 13.16 1.57
N GLY A 274 -10.44 13.51 2.85
CA GLY A 274 -10.38 14.92 3.29
C GLY A 274 -11.47 15.79 2.63
N PRO A 275 -11.34 17.12 2.65
CA PRO A 275 -12.25 18.02 1.96
C PRO A 275 -12.23 17.82 0.44
N THR A 276 -13.41 17.79 -0.19
CA THR A 276 -13.56 17.62 -1.63
C THR A 276 -14.20 18.84 -2.29
N THR A 277 -13.86 19.08 -3.55
CA THR A 277 -14.73 19.86 -4.45
C THR A 277 -15.87 18.97 -4.93
N GLY A 278 -17.11 19.47 -4.83
CA GLY A 278 -18.31 18.68 -5.11
C GLY A 278 -18.71 17.76 -3.96
N SER A 279 -19.62 16.82 -4.23
CA SER A 279 -20.11 15.84 -3.25
C SER A 279 -19.76 14.43 -3.69
N ILE A 280 -19.18 13.63 -2.80
CA ILE A 280 -18.84 12.23 -3.09
C ILE A 280 -20.09 11.49 -3.60
N GLY A 281 -19.92 10.73 -4.67
CA GLY A 281 -21.01 10.09 -5.41
C GLY A 281 -21.52 10.92 -6.59
N ASN A 282 -21.07 12.17 -6.74
CA ASN A 282 -21.47 13.09 -7.81
C ASN A 282 -20.26 13.75 -8.50
N GLY A 283 -19.18 13.00 -8.71
CA GLY A 283 -17.99 13.50 -9.41
C GLY A 283 -17.08 14.36 -8.53
N ALA A 284 -17.02 14.06 -7.23
CA ALA A 284 -16.13 14.78 -6.32
C ALA A 284 -14.66 14.55 -6.63
N TYR A 285 -13.81 15.49 -6.24
CA TYR A 285 -12.36 15.33 -6.30
C TYR A 285 -11.70 16.13 -5.18
N ASN A 286 -10.49 15.73 -4.78
CA ASN A 286 -9.67 16.42 -3.79
C ASN A 286 -8.28 16.76 -4.31
N GLU A 287 -7.81 16.06 -5.35
CA GLU A 287 -6.52 16.31 -5.99
C GLU A 287 -6.70 16.81 -7.42
N THR A 288 -5.77 17.66 -7.86
CA THR A 288 -5.69 18.10 -9.27
C THR A 288 -4.26 17.96 -9.73
N PHE A 289 -4.05 17.05 -10.68
CA PHE A 289 -2.76 16.80 -11.30
C PHE A 289 -2.88 17.11 -12.79
N GLY A 290 -2.17 18.16 -13.21
CA GLY A 290 -2.24 18.65 -14.58
C GLY A 290 -3.62 19.22 -14.87
N THR A 291 -4.32 18.64 -15.85
CA THR A 291 -5.68 19.03 -16.23
C THR A 291 -6.75 18.05 -15.72
N HIS A 292 -6.35 17.06 -14.92
CA HIS A 292 -7.24 16.00 -14.43
C HIS A 292 -7.53 16.18 -12.95
N HIS A 293 -8.76 15.81 -12.57
CA HIS A 293 -9.27 15.93 -11.22
C HIS A 293 -9.46 14.54 -10.63
N TRP A 294 -8.94 14.28 -9.43
CA TRP A 294 -8.89 12.94 -8.87
C TRP A 294 -9.47 12.91 -7.46
N LEU A 295 -10.13 11.80 -7.13
CA LEU A 295 -10.54 11.49 -5.76
C LEU A 295 -9.54 10.46 -5.19
N ILE A 296 -8.48 10.97 -4.57
CA ILE A 296 -7.35 10.18 -4.06
C ILE A 296 -7.45 10.04 -2.55
N GLN A 297 -7.20 8.85 -2.02
CA GLN A 297 -7.11 8.65 -0.57
C GLN A 297 -6.03 9.58 0.01
N MET A 298 -6.18 10.11 1.22
CA MET A 298 -5.11 10.87 1.86
C MET A 298 -3.93 9.96 2.20
N ASN A 299 -2.78 10.54 2.52
CA ASN A 299 -1.60 9.80 2.98
C ASN A 299 -1.21 10.24 4.38
N TRP A 300 -0.65 9.34 5.18
CA TRP A 300 -0.15 9.67 6.51
C TRP A 300 1.14 10.47 6.39
N GLU A 301 1.12 11.71 6.87
CA GLU A 301 2.34 12.51 7.01
C GLU A 301 3.00 12.19 8.35
N ASN A 302 4.23 11.63 8.31
CA ASN A 302 4.94 11.23 9.53
C ASN A 302 5.70 12.40 10.20
N SER A 303 5.10 13.58 10.19
CA SER A 303 5.65 14.82 10.75
C SER A 303 4.56 15.58 11.51
N ARG A 304 4.91 16.65 12.23
CA ARG A 304 3.94 17.52 12.94
C ARG A 304 2.96 16.77 13.88
N GLY A 305 3.37 15.63 14.45
CA GLY A 305 2.55 14.79 15.33
C GLY A 305 1.77 13.67 14.62
N GLY A 306 1.81 13.59 13.29
CA GLY A 306 1.21 12.50 12.52
C GLY A 306 -0.25 12.71 12.18
N GLY A 307 -0.62 12.52 10.91
CA GLY A 307 -2.00 12.55 10.49
C GLY A 307 -2.21 12.35 9.00
N CYS A 308 -3.46 12.05 8.62
CA CYS A 308 -3.85 11.97 7.21
C CYS A 308 -3.94 13.37 6.61
N ASP A 309 -3.21 13.58 5.52
CA ASP A 309 -3.11 14.86 4.82
C ASP A 309 -3.32 14.68 3.31
N GLN A 310 -3.74 15.75 2.65
CA GLN A 310 -3.87 15.84 1.18
C GLN A 310 -2.60 16.44 0.57
N THR A 311 -1.80 17.17 1.34
CA THR A 311 -0.55 17.77 0.86
C THR A 311 0.43 17.90 2.00
N LEU A 312 1.72 17.78 1.71
CA LEU A 312 2.77 18.01 2.70
C LEU A 312 2.58 19.36 3.40
N GLY A 313 2.51 19.35 4.72
CA GLY A 313 2.33 20.54 5.55
C GLY A 313 0.89 21.06 5.64
N GLY A 314 -0.09 20.31 5.10
CA GLY A 314 -1.51 20.64 5.11
C GLY A 314 -2.20 20.42 6.45
N THR A 315 -3.53 20.33 6.43
CA THR A 315 -4.33 20.10 7.64
C THR A 315 -4.56 18.61 7.82
N PHE A 316 -4.42 18.10 9.04
CA PHE A 316 -4.74 16.71 9.33
C PHE A 316 -6.24 16.47 9.46
N TYR A 317 -6.72 15.43 8.79
CA TYR A 317 -8.10 14.96 8.82
C TYR A 317 -8.14 13.56 9.40
N ASN A 318 -7.97 13.48 10.73
CA ASN A 318 -7.87 12.21 11.46
C ASN A 318 -9.23 11.60 11.86
N GLN A 319 -10.32 11.95 11.17
CA GLN A 319 -11.66 11.41 11.43
C GLN A 319 -12.08 10.41 10.36
#